data_AF-A0A9X0AI02-F1
#
_entry.id   AF-A0A9X0AI02-F1
#
_cell.length_a   1.000
_cell.length_b   1.000
_cell.length_c   1.000
_cell.angle_alpha   90.00
_cell.angle_beta   90.00
_cell.angle_gamma   90.00
#
_symmetry.space_group_name_H-M   'P 1'
#
loop_
_entity.id
_entity.type
_entity.pdbx_description
1 polymer ?
#
loop_
_entity_poly.entity_id
_entity_poly.type
_entity_poly.pdbx_seq_one_letter_code
_entity_poly.pdbx_strand_id
1 'polypeptide(L)'
;MTTLDELLNWCSSLVRKSLQSDELELAHFTVKEYLMGLNESCGADMAQYRMSVDHTDISRTCFRFLGLSEFDGTPLPVTDLDPELSGFDEAWRDFEGKYTFMEYVLRYWHVHAHKSSWDEIEDGLWLLFDESSSSYRLWTFGNLYYHAMDHSSNLERERHSSPLSSLKKVTGPSGPSALHWAAVLALPNICTVLITRGVEVNASSILGSPIYCATMGFYSFPRRMQIMVPIRNSKRRLSRI
;
A
#
# COMPACT_ATOMS: atom_id res chain seq x y z
N MET A 1 -18.16 -13.48 4.96
CA MET A 1 -17.41 -12.23 5.18
C MET A 1 -17.94 -11.64 6.47
N THR A 2 -17.09 -11.29 7.43
CA THR A 2 -17.53 -10.80 8.74
C THR A 2 -18.23 -9.46 8.58
N THR A 3 -19.46 -9.36 9.05
CA THR A 3 -20.29 -8.15 9.01
C THR A 3 -19.87 -7.14 10.09
N LEU A 4 -20.22 -5.87 9.91
CA LEU A 4 -20.01 -4.83 10.92
C LEU A 4 -20.67 -5.20 12.25
N ASP A 5 -21.87 -5.78 12.19
CA ASP A 5 -22.62 -6.20 13.37
C ASP A 5 -21.93 -7.37 14.08
N GLU A 6 -21.35 -8.32 13.35
CA GLU A 6 -20.53 -9.39 13.93
C GLU A 6 -19.26 -8.84 14.58
N LEU A 7 -18.57 -7.89 13.95
CA LEU A 7 -17.40 -7.22 14.53
C LEU A 7 -17.74 -6.44 15.80
N LEU A 8 -18.82 -5.66 15.78
CA LEU A 8 -19.29 -4.94 16.96
C LEU A 8 -19.74 -5.92 18.05
N ASN A 9 -20.34 -7.04 17.69
CA ASN A 9 -20.75 -8.05 18.67
C ASN A 9 -19.55 -8.72 19.33
N TRP A 10 -18.56 -9.18 18.54
CA TRP A 10 -17.39 -9.89 19.05
C TRP A 10 -16.37 -8.98 19.74
N CYS A 11 -16.25 -7.74 19.27
CA CYS A 11 -15.20 -6.80 19.70
C CYS A 11 -15.77 -5.53 20.37
N SER A 12 -17.02 -5.53 20.85
CA SER A 12 -17.67 -4.36 21.49
C SER A 12 -16.86 -3.75 22.64
N SER A 13 -16.04 -4.54 23.33
CA SER A 13 -15.16 -4.07 24.40
C SER A 13 -13.95 -3.29 23.89
N LEU A 14 -13.58 -3.46 22.61
CA LEU A 14 -12.39 -2.88 21.99
C LEU A 14 -12.73 -1.79 20.98
N VAL A 15 -13.79 -1.98 20.20
CA VAL A 15 -14.19 -1.08 19.11
C VAL A 15 -15.66 -0.69 19.24
N ARG A 16 -15.97 0.52 18.80
CA ARG A 16 -17.33 1.05 18.68
C ARG A 16 -17.51 1.73 17.34
N LYS A 17 -18.75 1.89 16.92
CA LYS A 17 -19.08 2.71 15.76
C LYS A 17 -18.99 4.19 16.15
N SER A 18 -18.26 4.99 15.37
CA SER A 18 -18.19 6.43 15.56
C SER A 18 -19.55 7.06 15.30
N LEU A 19 -19.91 8.07 16.08
CA LEU A 19 -21.14 8.85 15.88
C LEU A 19 -20.98 9.91 14.78
N GLN A 20 -19.75 10.20 14.38
CA GLN A 20 -19.39 11.31 13.49
C GLN A 20 -18.94 10.81 12.10
N SER A 21 -18.27 9.68 12.07
CA SER A 21 -17.89 8.95 10.86
C SER A 21 -18.58 7.58 10.92
N ASP A 22 -19.04 7.03 9.81
CA ASP A 22 -19.64 5.69 9.76
C ASP A 22 -18.58 4.57 9.97
N GLU A 23 -17.46 4.90 10.61
CA GLU A 23 -16.25 4.09 10.78
C GLU A 23 -16.18 3.48 12.18
N LEU A 24 -15.38 2.42 12.30
CA LEU A 24 -15.03 1.84 13.60
C LEU A 24 -13.88 2.62 14.24
N GLU A 25 -14.03 2.95 15.51
CA GLU A 25 -12.98 3.53 16.35
C GLU A 25 -12.79 2.70 17.63
N LEU A 26 -11.67 2.90 18.32
CA LEU A 26 -11.47 2.27 19.63
C LEU A 26 -12.52 2.78 20.61
N ALA A 27 -13.12 1.86 21.38
CA ALA A 27 -14.23 2.15 22.27
C ALA A 27 -13.90 3.23 23.32
N HIS A 28 -12.63 3.27 23.75
CA HIS A 28 -12.11 4.24 24.69
C HIS A 28 -10.60 4.46 24.54
N PHE A 29 -10.09 5.62 24.97
CA PHE A 29 -8.66 5.92 24.91
C PHE A 29 -7.81 4.93 25.73
N THR A 30 -8.36 4.39 26.82
CA THR A 30 -7.68 3.37 27.65
C THR A 30 -7.52 2.03 26.95
N VAL A 31 -8.34 1.71 25.95
CA VAL A 31 -8.15 0.52 25.11
C VAL A 31 -6.87 0.67 24.30
N LYS A 32 -6.66 1.85 23.73
CA LYS A 32 -5.42 2.19 23.03
C LYS A 32 -4.20 2.04 23.95
N GLU A 33 -4.27 2.64 25.13
CA GLU A 33 -3.18 2.57 26.12
C GLU A 33 -2.92 1.12 26.57
N TYR A 34 -3.98 0.35 26.80
CA TYR A 34 -3.88 -1.07 27.16
C TYR A 34 -3.17 -1.87 26.07
N LEU A 35 -3.63 -1.78 24.81
CA LEU A 35 -3.04 -2.52 23.70
C LEU A 35 -1.60 -2.08 23.41
N MET A 36 -1.27 -0.80 23.60
CA MET A 36 0.10 -0.29 23.46
C MET A 36 1.02 -0.70 24.63
N GLY A 37 0.44 -0.92 25.82
CA GLY A 37 1.14 -1.31 27.03
C GLY A 37 1.49 -2.80 27.11
N LEU A 38 0.86 -3.64 26.27
CA LEU A 38 1.17 -5.06 26.17
C LEU A 38 2.65 -5.26 25.78
N ASN A 39 3.32 -6.21 26.44
CA ASN A 39 4.72 -6.55 26.18
C ASN A 39 4.97 -8.04 26.43
N GLU A 40 6.20 -8.49 26.23
CA GLU A 40 6.60 -9.91 26.35
C GLU A 40 6.33 -10.51 27.75
N SER A 41 6.28 -9.67 28.80
CA SER A 41 5.97 -10.12 30.16
C SER A 41 4.48 -10.42 30.40
N CYS A 42 3.59 -10.00 29.48
CA CYS A 42 2.15 -10.26 29.57
C CYS A 42 1.75 -11.69 29.13
N GLY A 43 2.70 -12.52 28.70
CA GLY A 43 2.47 -13.85 28.15
C GLY A 43 2.19 -13.83 26.64
N ALA A 44 2.57 -14.90 25.94
CA ALA A 44 2.49 -15.01 24.48
C ALA A 44 1.06 -14.77 23.94
N ASP A 45 0.05 -15.29 24.63
CA ASP A 45 -1.35 -15.19 24.24
C ASP A 45 -1.88 -13.76 24.22
N MET A 46 -1.32 -12.87 25.06
CA MET A 46 -1.70 -11.45 25.11
C MET A 46 -0.77 -10.58 24.27
N ALA A 47 0.53 -10.93 24.20
CA ALA A 47 1.51 -10.19 23.44
C ALA A 47 1.17 -10.09 21.94
N GLN A 48 0.46 -11.08 21.37
CA GLN A 48 0.00 -11.05 19.98
C GLN A 48 -1.01 -9.93 19.67
N TYR A 49 -1.70 -9.39 20.68
CA TYR A 49 -2.65 -8.28 20.53
C TYR A 49 -2.01 -6.91 20.77
N ARG A 50 -0.69 -6.89 21.00
CA ARG A 50 0.05 -5.64 21.19
C ARG A 50 -0.12 -4.76 19.97
N MET A 51 -0.56 -3.53 20.19
CA MET A 51 -0.63 -2.53 19.15
C MET A 51 0.67 -1.73 19.15
N SER A 52 1.47 -1.91 18.11
CA SER A 52 2.71 -1.16 17.92
C SER A 52 2.45 0.17 17.20
N VAL A 53 3.26 1.19 17.51
CA VAL A 53 3.39 2.39 16.66
C VAL A 53 4.26 2.08 15.44
N ASP A 54 4.98 0.96 15.49
CA ASP A 54 5.75 0.46 14.36
C ASP A 54 4.81 0.03 13.22
N HIS A 55 5.13 0.52 12.02
CA HIS A 55 4.39 0.20 10.81
C HIS A 55 4.71 -1.21 10.28
N THR A 56 5.69 -1.91 10.85
CA THR A 56 6.10 -3.25 10.44
C THR A 56 4.95 -4.25 10.39
N ASP A 57 4.10 -4.31 11.41
CA ASP A 57 2.97 -5.26 11.43
C ASP A 57 1.91 -4.92 10.38
N ILE A 58 1.69 -3.63 10.10
CA ILE A 58 0.79 -3.19 9.04
C ILE A 58 1.39 -3.56 7.68
N SER A 59 2.68 -3.32 7.46
CA SER A 59 3.39 -3.72 6.24
C SER A 59 3.26 -5.23 6.00
N ARG A 60 3.56 -6.05 7.01
CA ARG A 60 3.41 -7.51 6.95
C ARG A 60 1.98 -7.92 6.64
N THR A 61 1.00 -7.24 7.23
CA THR A 61 -0.42 -7.50 6.95
C THR A 61 -0.77 -7.16 5.50
N CYS A 62 -0.29 -6.02 4.98
CA CYS A 62 -0.44 -5.67 3.56
C CYS A 62 0.20 -6.70 2.64
N PHE A 63 1.43 -7.15 2.92
CA PHE A 63 2.12 -8.17 2.10
C PHE A 63 1.39 -9.51 2.12
N ARG A 64 0.99 -9.99 3.30
CA ARG A 64 0.22 -11.22 3.45
C ARG A 64 -1.11 -11.14 2.71
N PHE A 65 -1.77 -9.99 2.79
CA PHE A 65 -3.02 -9.77 2.07
C PHE A 65 -2.80 -9.83 0.56
N LEU A 66 -1.83 -9.09 0.01
CA LEU A 66 -1.51 -9.14 -1.44
C LEU A 66 -1.00 -10.50 -1.91
N GLY A 67 -0.46 -11.32 -1.00
CA GLY A 67 0.02 -12.68 -1.25
C GLY A 67 -1.01 -13.78 -1.01
N LEU A 68 -2.29 -13.45 -0.79
CA LEU A 68 -3.35 -14.45 -0.67
C LEU A 68 -3.50 -15.21 -1.99
N SER A 69 -3.51 -16.54 -1.92
CA SER A 69 -3.67 -17.43 -3.08
C SER A 69 -4.98 -17.22 -3.84
N GLU A 70 -5.99 -16.67 -3.18
CA GLU A 70 -7.26 -16.27 -3.76
C GLU A 70 -7.09 -15.20 -4.84
N PHE A 71 -5.98 -14.46 -4.84
CA PHE A 71 -5.65 -13.44 -5.83
C PHE A 71 -4.78 -13.99 -6.96
N ASP A 72 -4.46 -15.29 -6.96
CA ASP A 72 -3.76 -15.90 -8.08
C ASP A 72 -4.69 -16.04 -9.28
N GLY A 73 -4.39 -15.27 -10.32
CA GLY A 73 -5.18 -15.21 -11.55
C GLY A 73 -6.53 -14.49 -11.42
N THR A 74 -6.81 -13.86 -10.28
CA THR A 74 -7.98 -12.99 -10.11
C THR A 74 -7.63 -11.71 -9.33
N PRO A 75 -8.23 -10.56 -9.64
CA PRO A 75 -9.07 -10.28 -10.81
C PRO A 75 -8.25 -10.10 -12.10
N LEU A 76 -6.91 -10.13 -12.00
CA LEU A 76 -6.04 -9.93 -13.14
C LEU A 76 -5.71 -11.26 -13.83
N PRO A 77 -5.96 -11.40 -15.15
CA PRO A 77 -5.63 -12.62 -15.87
C PRO A 77 -4.11 -12.89 -15.85
N VAL A 78 -3.73 -14.17 -15.82
CA VAL A 78 -2.32 -14.62 -15.78
C VAL A 78 -1.64 -14.51 -17.14
N THR A 79 -2.41 -14.49 -18.23
CA THR A 79 -1.93 -14.50 -19.62
C THR A 79 -2.35 -13.23 -20.38
N ASP A 80 -1.75 -13.01 -21.56
CA ASP A 80 -2.03 -11.87 -22.45
C ASP A 80 -3.53 -11.58 -22.57
N LEU A 81 -3.87 -10.30 -22.45
CA LEU A 81 -5.26 -9.82 -22.39
C LEU A 81 -6.01 -10.23 -23.67
N ASP A 82 -7.16 -10.86 -23.49
CA ASP A 82 -8.16 -10.94 -24.56
C ASP A 82 -8.58 -9.49 -24.94
N PRO A 83 -8.55 -9.12 -26.24
CA PRO A 83 -9.04 -7.83 -26.72
C PRO A 83 -10.47 -7.49 -26.25
N GLU A 84 -11.27 -8.49 -25.88
CA GLU A 84 -12.66 -8.36 -25.45
C GLU A 84 -12.86 -8.58 -23.93
N LEU A 85 -12.07 -7.93 -23.07
CA LEU A 85 -12.32 -7.82 -21.62
C LEU A 85 -13.57 -6.99 -21.27
N SER A 86 -14.67 -7.22 -21.98
CA SER A 86 -16.01 -6.76 -21.65
C SER A 86 -16.36 -7.29 -20.25
N GLY A 87 -16.51 -6.38 -19.29
CA GLY A 87 -16.85 -6.74 -17.91
C GLY A 87 -15.70 -6.68 -16.90
N PHE A 88 -14.44 -6.40 -17.28
CA PHE A 88 -13.36 -6.24 -16.29
C PHE A 88 -13.67 -5.14 -15.28
N ASP A 89 -14.22 -4.02 -15.73
CA ASP A 89 -14.58 -2.90 -14.84
C ASP A 89 -15.65 -3.31 -13.82
N GLU A 90 -16.59 -4.18 -14.19
CA GLU A 90 -17.60 -4.72 -13.28
C GLU A 90 -16.99 -5.73 -12.31
N ALA A 91 -16.20 -6.68 -12.82
CA ALA A 91 -15.49 -7.66 -12.02
C ALA A 91 -14.53 -7.00 -11.00
N TRP A 92 -13.86 -5.92 -11.37
CA TRP A 92 -13.00 -5.15 -10.46
C TRP A 92 -13.83 -4.48 -9.36
N ARG A 93 -14.98 -3.88 -9.68
CA ARG A 93 -15.88 -3.29 -8.67
C ARG A 93 -16.42 -4.34 -7.70
N ASP A 94 -16.82 -5.50 -8.20
CA ASP A 94 -17.27 -6.62 -7.37
C ASP A 94 -16.15 -7.13 -6.47
N PHE A 95 -14.93 -7.21 -7.01
CA PHE A 95 -13.74 -7.58 -6.26
C PHE A 95 -13.42 -6.55 -5.15
N GLU A 96 -13.43 -5.25 -5.44
CA GLU A 96 -13.25 -4.19 -4.45
C GLU A 96 -14.35 -4.23 -3.37
N GLY A 97 -15.60 -4.45 -3.78
CA GLY A 97 -16.72 -4.59 -2.85
C GLY A 97 -16.59 -5.81 -1.93
N LYS A 98 -16.05 -6.92 -2.44
CA LYS A 98 -15.76 -8.14 -1.67
C LYS A 98 -14.55 -7.99 -0.74
N TYR A 99 -13.56 -7.18 -1.11
CA TYR A 99 -12.31 -7.02 -0.39
C TYR A 99 -12.09 -5.56 -0.03
N THR A 100 -12.85 -5.05 0.94
CA THR A 100 -12.84 -3.63 1.33
C THR A 100 -11.47 -3.10 1.81
N PHE A 101 -10.58 -3.98 2.28
CA PHE A 101 -9.21 -3.61 2.65
C PHE A 101 -8.27 -3.41 1.45
N MET A 102 -8.68 -3.85 0.25
CA MET A 102 -7.86 -3.84 -0.96
C MET A 102 -7.41 -2.43 -1.35
N GLU A 103 -8.32 -1.46 -1.37
CA GLU A 103 -7.99 -0.06 -1.69
C GLU A 103 -6.90 0.48 -0.78
N TYR A 104 -7.03 0.26 0.53
CA TYR A 104 -6.05 0.72 1.51
C TYR A 104 -4.69 0.10 1.23
N VAL A 105 -4.65 -1.22 1.03
CA VAL A 105 -3.40 -1.95 0.81
C VAL A 105 -2.69 -1.44 -0.44
N LEU A 106 -3.39 -1.35 -1.57
CA LEU A 106 -2.83 -0.92 -2.86
C LEU A 106 -2.32 0.53 -2.82
N ARG A 107 -2.96 1.40 -2.03
CA ARG A 107 -2.57 2.80 -1.88
C ARG A 107 -1.46 3.05 -0.86
N TYR A 108 -1.38 2.27 0.21
CA TYR A 108 -0.60 2.67 1.38
C TYR A 108 0.49 1.70 1.83
N TRP A 109 0.53 0.45 1.32
CA TRP A 109 1.51 -0.54 1.81
C TRP A 109 2.95 0.00 1.82
N HIS A 110 3.35 0.76 0.80
CA HIS A 110 4.71 1.31 0.67
C HIS A 110 4.99 2.41 1.70
N VAL A 111 3.97 3.16 2.12
CA VAL A 111 4.09 4.14 3.21
C VAL A 111 4.39 3.44 4.53
N HIS A 112 3.78 2.28 4.76
CA HIS A 112 4.09 1.44 5.91
C HIS A 112 5.49 0.84 5.79
N ALA A 113 5.86 0.34 4.61
CA ALA A 113 7.17 -0.25 4.36
C ALA A 113 8.31 0.74 4.68
N HIS A 114 8.19 2.01 4.27
CA HIS A 114 9.16 3.08 4.58
C HIS A 114 9.31 3.39 6.08
N LYS A 115 8.30 3.07 6.88
CA LYS A 115 8.28 3.31 8.33
C LYS A 115 8.59 2.04 9.14
N SER A 116 8.87 0.93 8.46
CA SER A 116 9.16 -0.37 9.06
C SER A 116 10.67 -0.60 9.10
N SER A 117 11.10 -1.58 9.90
CA SER A 117 12.48 -2.08 9.82
C SER A 117 12.64 -2.94 8.55
N TRP A 118 13.63 -2.62 7.70
CA TRP A 118 13.85 -3.31 6.42
C TRP A 118 14.02 -4.83 6.60
N ASP A 119 14.88 -5.24 7.53
CA ASP A 119 15.22 -6.65 7.80
C ASP A 119 14.00 -7.46 8.21
N GLU A 120 12.96 -6.80 8.72
CA GLU A 120 11.73 -7.42 9.19
C GLU A 120 10.66 -7.59 8.11
N ILE A 121 10.82 -6.91 6.97
CA ILE A 121 9.86 -6.88 5.87
C ILE A 121 10.45 -7.30 4.52
N GLU A 122 11.74 -7.57 4.46
CA GLU A 122 12.48 -7.85 3.23
C GLU A 122 11.83 -8.95 2.38
N ASP A 123 11.52 -10.11 2.98
CA ASP A 123 10.91 -11.24 2.26
C ASP A 123 9.57 -10.86 1.62
N GLY A 124 8.74 -10.12 2.36
CA GLY A 124 7.44 -9.65 1.87
C GLY A 124 7.56 -8.60 0.77
N LEU A 125 8.56 -7.73 0.86
CA LEU A 125 8.90 -6.78 -0.20
C LEU A 125 9.34 -7.50 -1.47
N TRP A 126 10.23 -8.48 -1.37
CA TRP A 126 10.71 -9.22 -2.54
C TRP A 126 9.59 -9.95 -3.28
N LEU A 127 8.60 -10.48 -2.57
CA LEU A 127 7.39 -11.04 -3.17
C LEU A 127 6.65 -10.00 -4.02
N LEU A 128 6.55 -8.76 -3.54
CA LEU A 128 5.94 -7.67 -4.27
C LEU A 128 6.79 -7.17 -5.44
N PHE A 129 8.06 -7.54 -5.58
CA PHE A 129 8.92 -7.11 -6.70
C PHE A 129 9.28 -8.25 -7.66
N ASP A 130 8.67 -9.42 -7.47
CA ASP A 130 8.72 -10.50 -8.43
C ASP A 130 7.70 -10.27 -9.56
N GLU A 131 8.17 -9.83 -10.73
CA GLU A 131 7.31 -9.54 -11.89
C GLU A 131 6.49 -10.74 -12.37
N SER A 132 6.89 -11.97 -12.02
CA SER A 132 6.13 -13.17 -12.35
C SER A 132 4.94 -13.40 -11.40
N SER A 133 4.93 -12.77 -10.23
CA SER A 133 3.92 -12.99 -9.20
C SER A 133 2.60 -12.26 -9.49
N SER A 134 1.49 -12.87 -9.06
CA SER A 134 0.17 -12.23 -9.10
C SER A 134 0.14 -10.98 -8.21
N SER A 135 0.84 -11.01 -7.08
CA SER A 135 0.95 -9.88 -6.15
C SER A 135 1.55 -8.66 -6.84
N TYR A 136 2.66 -8.82 -7.59
CA TYR A 136 3.28 -7.74 -8.36
C TYR A 136 2.28 -7.11 -9.34
N ARG A 137 1.64 -7.94 -10.17
CA ARG A 137 0.65 -7.45 -11.15
C ARG A 137 -0.50 -6.70 -10.46
N LEU A 138 -1.00 -7.26 -9.36
CA LEU A 138 -2.13 -6.69 -8.61
C LEU A 138 -1.79 -5.33 -8.02
N TRP A 139 -0.67 -5.21 -7.30
CA TRP A 139 -0.35 -3.95 -6.64
C TRP A 139 0.09 -2.86 -7.63
N THR A 140 0.79 -3.21 -8.71
CA THR A 140 1.19 -2.24 -9.74
C THR A 140 -0.01 -1.69 -10.50
N PHE A 141 -0.97 -2.56 -10.84
CA PHE A 141 -2.27 -2.17 -11.39
C PHE A 141 -3.02 -1.24 -10.42
N GLY A 142 -3.20 -1.67 -9.17
CA GLY A 142 -3.95 -0.93 -8.17
C GLY A 142 -3.36 0.45 -7.91
N ASN A 143 -2.03 0.54 -7.83
CA ASN A 143 -1.34 1.80 -7.62
C ASN A 143 -1.60 2.79 -8.76
N LEU A 144 -1.49 2.35 -10.02
CA LEU A 144 -1.79 3.19 -11.19
C LEU A 144 -3.26 3.60 -11.24
N TYR A 145 -4.17 2.66 -10.97
CA TYR A 145 -5.60 2.90 -10.98
C TYR A 145 -6.00 3.98 -9.96
N TYR A 146 -5.65 3.81 -8.68
CA TYR A 146 -6.02 4.76 -7.64
C TYR A 146 -5.29 6.10 -7.77
N HIS A 147 -4.05 6.11 -8.28
CA HIS A 147 -3.37 7.37 -8.55
C HIS A 147 -4.00 8.14 -9.71
N ALA A 148 -4.48 7.46 -10.75
CA ALA A 148 -5.24 8.10 -11.82
C ALA A 148 -6.55 8.71 -11.27
N MET A 149 -7.26 8.00 -10.40
CA MET A 149 -8.47 8.50 -9.74
C MET A 149 -8.21 9.75 -8.87
N ASP A 150 -7.05 9.83 -8.25
CA ASP A 150 -6.68 10.95 -7.37
C ASP A 150 -6.41 12.25 -8.12
N HIS A 151 -6.06 12.17 -9.43
CA HIS A 151 -5.77 13.32 -10.29
C HIS A 151 -6.91 13.74 -11.20
N SER A 152 -7.97 12.93 -11.29
CA SER A 152 -9.19 13.33 -11.99
C SER A 152 -9.90 14.45 -11.21
N SER A 153 -10.20 15.56 -11.90
CA SER A 153 -11.05 16.61 -11.31
C SER A 153 -12.40 16.01 -10.85
N ASN A 154 -13.08 16.61 -9.87
CA ASN A 154 -14.35 16.10 -9.35
C ASN A 154 -15.41 15.85 -10.44
N LEU A 155 -15.38 16.56 -11.58
CA LEU A 155 -16.26 16.35 -12.73
C LEU A 155 -15.89 15.12 -13.59
N GLU A 156 -14.62 14.69 -13.58
CA GLU A 156 -14.10 13.55 -14.34
C GLU A 156 -14.01 12.26 -13.51
N ARG A 157 -14.02 12.39 -12.18
CA ARG A 157 -14.08 11.25 -11.25
C ARG A 157 -15.37 10.42 -11.44
N GLU A 158 -16.44 11.06 -11.89
CA GLU A 158 -17.72 10.42 -12.26
C GLU A 158 -17.73 9.84 -13.68
N ARG A 159 -16.73 10.14 -14.53
CA ARG A 159 -16.68 9.74 -15.96
C ARG A 159 -15.49 8.85 -16.36
N HIS A 160 -15.02 8.01 -15.44
CA HIS A 160 -14.24 6.79 -15.74
C HIS A 160 -12.73 6.97 -15.98
N SER A 161 -11.93 6.85 -14.91
CA SER A 161 -10.70 6.07 -15.03
C SER A 161 -11.12 4.60 -15.07
N SER A 162 -11.42 4.07 -16.26
CA SER A 162 -11.79 2.66 -16.41
C SER A 162 -10.66 1.78 -15.84
N PRO A 163 -10.92 0.87 -14.88
CA PRO A 163 -9.96 -0.15 -14.43
C PRO A 163 -9.23 -0.80 -15.62
N LEU A 164 -9.95 -1.17 -16.68
CA LEU A 164 -9.37 -1.79 -17.88
C LEU A 164 -8.27 -0.91 -18.53
N SER A 165 -8.43 0.41 -18.52
CA SER A 165 -7.41 1.32 -19.06
C SER A 165 -6.10 1.31 -18.26
N SER A 166 -6.19 1.13 -16.93
CA SER A 166 -5.01 1.03 -16.05
C SER A 166 -4.37 -0.34 -16.19
N LEU A 167 -5.18 -1.39 -16.34
CA LEU A 167 -4.69 -2.74 -16.60
C LEU A 167 -3.87 -2.80 -17.89
N LYS A 168 -4.41 -2.27 -18.99
CA LYS A 168 -3.71 -2.22 -20.29
C LYS A 168 -2.37 -1.49 -20.24
N LYS A 169 -2.22 -0.50 -19.35
CA LYS A 169 -0.95 0.22 -19.14
C LYS A 169 0.09 -0.64 -18.43
N VAL A 170 -0.33 -1.49 -17.50
CA VAL A 170 0.57 -2.35 -16.70
C VAL A 170 1.02 -3.56 -17.51
N THR A 171 0.10 -4.18 -18.26
CA THR A 171 0.35 -5.41 -19.01
C THR A 171 0.80 -5.16 -20.45
N GLY A 172 0.73 -3.93 -20.92
CA GLY A 172 1.15 -3.57 -22.28
C GLY A 172 2.68 -3.60 -22.46
N PRO A 173 3.17 -3.49 -23.70
CA PRO A 173 4.60 -3.50 -24.02
C PRO A 173 5.41 -2.37 -23.34
N SER A 174 4.73 -1.34 -22.85
CA SER A 174 5.33 -0.20 -22.12
C SER A 174 5.01 -0.25 -20.62
N GLY A 175 4.69 -1.44 -20.09
CA GLY A 175 4.45 -1.66 -18.67
C GLY A 175 5.67 -1.32 -17.83
N PRO A 176 5.50 -0.71 -16.64
CA PRO A 176 6.60 -0.44 -15.73
C PRO A 176 7.15 -1.74 -15.14
N SER A 177 8.46 -1.93 -15.24
CA SER A 177 9.20 -3.02 -14.60
C SER A 177 9.39 -2.79 -13.09
N ALA A 178 9.85 -3.82 -12.38
CA ALA A 178 10.17 -3.77 -10.96
C ALA A 178 11.16 -2.64 -10.64
N LEU A 179 12.10 -2.36 -11.55
CA LEU A 179 13.07 -1.28 -11.35
C LEU A 179 12.43 0.11 -11.48
N HIS A 180 11.44 0.29 -12.35
CA HIS A 180 10.67 1.54 -12.41
C HIS A 180 9.98 1.81 -11.07
N TRP A 181 9.30 0.78 -10.56
CA TRP A 181 8.58 0.87 -9.30
C TRP A 181 9.49 1.06 -8.09
N ALA A 182 10.61 0.36 -8.02
CA ALA A 182 11.58 0.52 -6.95
C ALA A 182 12.15 1.94 -6.94
N ALA A 183 12.36 2.52 -8.12
CA ALA A 183 12.79 3.91 -8.28
C ALA A 183 11.71 4.92 -7.87
N VAL A 184 10.46 4.75 -8.34
CA VAL A 184 9.32 5.60 -7.94
C VAL A 184 9.12 5.60 -6.43
N LEU A 185 9.19 4.40 -5.82
CA LEU A 185 8.97 4.21 -4.39
C LEU A 185 10.22 4.51 -3.55
N ALA A 186 11.33 4.93 -4.15
CA ALA A 186 12.59 5.22 -3.47
C ALA A 186 13.08 4.06 -2.57
N LEU A 187 13.13 2.85 -3.13
CA LEU A 187 13.59 1.63 -2.45
C LEU A 187 15.00 1.25 -2.92
N PRO A 188 16.07 1.87 -2.37
CA PRO A 188 17.43 1.75 -2.89
C PRO A 188 17.97 0.32 -2.88
N ASN A 189 17.65 -0.46 -1.85
CA ASN A 189 18.10 -1.85 -1.73
C ASN A 189 17.58 -2.71 -2.90
N ILE A 190 16.31 -2.52 -3.29
CA ILE A 190 15.71 -3.21 -4.44
C ILE A 190 16.36 -2.74 -5.73
N CYS A 191 16.51 -1.42 -5.91
CA CYS A 191 17.19 -0.85 -7.09
C CYS A 191 18.58 -1.45 -7.27
N THR A 192 19.40 -1.51 -6.21
CA THR A 192 20.76 -2.05 -6.27
C THR A 192 20.77 -3.50 -6.74
N VAL A 193 19.90 -4.35 -6.18
CA VAL A 193 19.84 -5.76 -6.56
C VAL A 193 19.36 -5.93 -8.01
N LEU A 194 18.33 -5.19 -8.43
CA LEU A 194 17.82 -5.27 -9.81
C LEU A 194 18.87 -4.78 -10.84
N ILE A 195 19.58 -3.69 -10.55
CA ILE A 195 20.68 -3.19 -11.38
C ILE A 195 21.82 -4.22 -11.46
N THR A 196 22.16 -4.85 -10.34
CA THR A 196 23.21 -5.88 -10.29
C THR A 196 22.83 -7.12 -11.12
N ARG A 197 21.53 -7.41 -11.23
CA ARG A 197 20.99 -8.47 -12.11
C ARG A 197 20.97 -8.08 -13.59
N GLY A 198 21.42 -6.88 -13.95
CA GLY A 198 21.49 -6.41 -15.33
C GLY A 198 20.20 -5.82 -15.87
N VAL A 199 19.25 -5.43 -15.02
CA VAL A 199 18.03 -4.74 -15.46
C VAL A 199 18.41 -3.35 -16.00
N GLU A 200 17.94 -3.04 -17.22
CA GLU A 200 18.29 -1.81 -17.95
C GLU A 200 17.73 -0.56 -17.26
N VAL A 201 18.62 0.36 -16.86
CA VAL A 201 18.26 1.59 -16.10
C VAL A 201 17.60 2.67 -16.95
N ASN A 202 17.70 2.57 -18.28
CA ASN A 202 17.09 3.50 -19.23
C ASN A 202 15.91 2.89 -20.01
N ALA A 203 15.46 1.69 -19.64
CA ALA A 203 14.31 1.06 -20.28
C ALA A 203 13.10 1.99 -20.19
N SER A 204 12.36 2.17 -21.29
CA SER A 204 11.22 3.07 -21.32
C SER A 204 9.93 2.36 -20.94
N SER A 205 9.11 3.01 -20.14
CA SER A 205 7.73 2.63 -19.82
C SER A 205 6.79 3.84 -19.84
N ILE A 206 5.52 3.60 -19.52
CA ILE A 206 4.53 4.66 -19.26
C ILE A 206 4.91 5.61 -18.10
N LEU A 207 5.87 5.22 -17.25
CA LEU A 207 6.40 6.05 -16.17
C LEU A 207 7.67 6.82 -16.56
N GLY A 208 8.15 6.68 -17.80
CA GLY A 208 9.47 7.13 -18.24
C GLY A 208 10.51 6.02 -18.09
N SER A 209 11.76 6.36 -17.83
CA SER A 209 12.81 5.40 -17.49
C SER A 209 12.96 5.25 -15.97
N PRO A 210 13.56 4.15 -15.45
CA PRO A 210 13.78 4.03 -14.02
C PRO A 210 14.61 5.17 -13.43
N ILE A 211 15.62 5.66 -14.16
CA ILE A 211 16.38 6.83 -13.73
C ILE A 211 15.51 8.10 -13.68
N TYR A 212 14.59 8.28 -14.64
CA TYR A 212 13.62 9.37 -14.60
C TYR A 212 12.71 9.24 -13.37
N CYS A 213 12.19 8.04 -13.09
CA CYS A 213 11.37 7.77 -11.91
C CYS A 213 12.09 8.15 -10.59
N ALA A 214 13.39 7.83 -10.48
CA ALA A 214 14.19 8.20 -9.30
C ALA A 214 14.33 9.71 -9.13
N THR A 215 14.39 10.47 -10.23
CA THR A 215 14.48 11.95 -10.19
C THR A 215 13.15 12.63 -9.88
N MET A 216 12.03 12.04 -10.30
CA MET A 216 10.70 12.50 -9.92
C MET A 216 10.49 12.30 -8.41
N GLY A 217 11.00 11.20 -7.85
CA GLY A 217 10.88 10.88 -6.44
C GLY A 217 9.44 10.64 -5.99
N PHE A 218 9.30 10.11 -4.77
CA PHE A 218 8.00 9.79 -4.16
C PHE A 218 7.07 11.02 -4.03
N TYR A 219 7.64 12.23 -3.97
CA TYR A 219 6.90 13.49 -3.77
C TYR A 219 6.31 14.09 -5.05
N SER A 220 6.67 13.56 -6.22
CA SER A 220 5.99 13.88 -7.49
C SER A 220 4.73 13.05 -7.72
N PHE A 221 4.38 12.16 -6.79
CA PHE A 221 3.02 11.66 -6.56
C PHE A 221 2.41 12.56 -5.47
N PRO A 222 1.70 13.65 -5.84
CA PRO A 222 1.29 14.63 -4.85
C PRO A 222 -0.01 14.19 -4.19
N ARG A 223 0.07 13.78 -2.93
CA ARG A 223 -0.99 14.16 -1.98
C ARG A 223 -0.39 15.04 -0.91
N ARG A 224 -0.77 16.32 -0.99
CA ARG A 224 -0.94 17.18 0.18
C ARG A 224 -1.58 16.34 1.29
N MET A 225 -0.85 16.11 2.37
CA MET A 225 -1.42 16.34 3.68
C MET A 225 -0.33 16.66 4.69
N GLN A 226 -0.64 17.70 5.44
CA GLN A 226 0.12 18.26 6.53
C GLN A 226 0.54 17.17 7.51
N ILE A 227 1.85 17.04 7.76
CA ILE A 227 2.33 16.88 9.13
C ILE A 227 3.38 17.96 9.34
N MET A 228 2.88 19.05 9.93
CA MET A 228 3.65 20.04 10.63
C MET A 228 4.40 19.33 11.77
N VAL A 229 5.66 18.94 11.55
CA VAL A 229 6.58 18.68 12.66
C VAL A 229 7.27 20.01 12.97
N PRO A 230 7.13 20.54 14.21
CA PRO A 230 7.76 21.79 14.57
C PRO A 230 9.28 21.61 14.48
N ILE A 231 9.93 22.48 13.72
CA ILE A 231 11.37 22.67 13.81
C ILE A 231 11.65 23.15 15.24
N ARG A 232 12.01 22.22 16.13
CA ARG A 232 12.66 22.55 17.39
C ARG A 232 14.01 23.17 17.05
N ASN A 233 14.02 24.49 16.92
CA ASN A 233 15.22 25.28 17.11
C ASN A 233 15.64 25.18 18.57
N SER A 234 16.36 24.11 18.92
CA SER A 234 17.16 24.05 20.15
C SER A 234 18.62 24.00 19.77
N LYS A 235 19.28 25.17 19.78
CA LYS A 235 20.61 25.41 20.37
C LYS A 235 21.11 26.80 19.99
N ARG A 236 20.82 27.80 20.82
CA ARG A 236 21.81 28.79 21.28
C ARG A 236 21.47 29.25 22.70
N ARG A 237 21.81 28.41 23.67
CA ARG A 237 22.24 28.84 25.00
C ARG A 237 23.30 27.86 25.51
N LEU A 238 24.55 28.27 25.35
CA LEU A 238 25.65 28.07 26.29
C LEU A 238 26.24 29.48 26.42
N SER A 239 25.98 30.21 27.52
CA SER A 239 26.73 30.22 28.79
C SER A 239 28.21 30.58 28.56
N ARG A 240 28.88 31.51 29.24
CA ARG A 240 28.70 32.21 30.53
C ARG A 240 29.83 33.27 30.53
N ILE A 241 29.58 34.47 31.04
CA ILE A 241 30.28 35.23 32.11
C ILE A 241 29.78 36.68 31.98
#